data_AF-A0A6P1DY08-F1
#
_entry.id   AF-A0A6P1DY08-F1
#
_cell.length_a   1.000
_cell.length_b   1.000
_cell.length_c   1.000
_cell.angle_alpha   90.00
_cell.angle_beta   90.00
_cell.angle_gamma   90.00
#
_symmetry.space_group_name_H-M   'P 1'
#
loop_
_entity.id
_entity.type
_entity.pdbx_description
1 polymer ?
#
loop_
_entity_poly.entity_id
_entity_poly.type
_entity_poly.pdbx_seq_one_letter_code
_entity_poly.pdbx_strand_id
1 'polypeptide(L)'
;MTNKKNSPPIRISEAILRVAEPLIRKYPKRERISAAIELAMFSWNASLITEIDREEIEKNLIESMPGKLNATEIAATMQQTDILIKRKKELYPEVDYLIVNHSLSFEDSGRITLNVNTIAQ
;
A
#
# COMPACT_ATOMS: atom_id res chain seq x y z
N MET A 1 30.06 17.01 5.45
CA MET A 1 29.06 16.58 6.45
C MET A 1 27.96 15.85 5.72
N THR A 2 27.86 14.54 5.92
CA THR A 2 26.92 13.65 5.22
C THR A 2 25.48 13.93 5.67
N ASN A 3 24.61 14.32 4.73
CA ASN A 3 23.17 14.52 4.95
C ASN A 3 22.50 13.18 5.30
N LYS A 4 22.56 12.79 6.56
CA LYS A 4 21.97 11.57 7.12
C LYS A 4 20.51 11.81 7.53
N LYS A 5 19.73 12.49 6.67
CA LYS A 5 18.40 13.04 7.03
C LYS A 5 17.21 12.53 6.22
N ASN A 6 17.38 11.54 5.33
CA ASN A 6 16.33 11.13 4.38
C ASN A 6 15.90 9.66 4.48
N SER A 7 16.34 8.92 5.50
CA SER A 7 15.90 7.53 5.71
C SER A 7 14.71 7.48 6.66
N PRO A 8 13.65 6.71 6.35
CA PRO A 8 12.53 6.55 7.25
C PRO A 8 12.98 5.99 8.61
N PRO A 9 12.28 6.34 9.72
CA PRO A 9 12.60 5.83 11.05
C PRO A 9 12.31 4.33 11.22
N ILE A 10 11.63 3.71 10.24
CA ILE A 10 11.25 2.30 10.23
C ILE A 10 11.52 1.69 8.85
N ARG A 11 11.52 0.35 8.77
CA ARG A 11 11.54 -0.36 7.49
C ARG A 11 10.15 -0.34 6.85
N ILE A 12 9.93 0.58 5.91
CA ILE A 12 8.63 0.79 5.26
C ILE A 12 8.10 -0.48 4.59
N SER A 13 8.96 -1.31 3.99
CA SER A 13 8.50 -2.57 3.39
C SER A 13 7.89 -3.54 4.41
N GLU A 14 8.45 -3.65 5.61
CA GLU A 14 7.84 -4.46 6.68
C GLU A 14 6.55 -3.84 7.20
N ALA A 15 6.51 -2.50 7.27
CA ALA A 15 5.32 -1.77 7.65
C ALA A 15 4.14 -2.04 6.71
N ILE A 16 4.41 -2.03 5.39
CA ILE A 16 3.43 -2.36 4.36
C ILE A 16 2.92 -3.79 4.49
N LEU A 17 3.79 -4.78 4.69
CA LEU A 17 3.36 -6.16 4.89
C LEU A 17 2.45 -6.30 6.13
N ARG A 18 2.72 -5.54 7.20
CA ARG A 18 1.90 -5.52 8.41
C ARG A 18 0.55 -4.81 8.20
N VAL A 19 0.51 -3.79 7.36
CA VAL A 19 -0.74 -3.13 6.94
C VAL A 19 -1.57 -4.10 6.08
N ALA A 20 -0.94 -4.79 5.12
CA ALA A 20 -1.59 -5.73 4.20
C ALA A 20 -2.06 -7.04 4.86
N GLU A 21 -1.52 -7.39 6.03
CA GLU A 21 -1.73 -8.65 6.73
C GLU A 21 -3.21 -9.14 6.77
N PRO A 22 -4.23 -8.30 7.09
CA PRO A 22 -5.62 -8.77 7.13
C PRO A 22 -6.11 -9.30 5.78
N LEU A 23 -5.67 -8.69 4.67
CA LEU A 23 -6.04 -9.11 3.33
C LEU A 23 -5.27 -10.35 2.89
N ILE A 24 -3.99 -10.42 3.24
CA ILE A 24 -3.14 -11.60 3.00
C ILE A 24 -3.75 -12.83 3.70
N ARG A 25 -4.17 -12.68 4.97
CA ARG A 25 -4.82 -13.76 5.73
C ARG A 25 -6.17 -14.16 5.13
N LYS A 26 -6.95 -13.20 4.62
CA LYS A 26 -8.24 -13.45 3.99
C LYS A 26 -8.11 -14.12 2.61
N TYR A 27 -7.04 -13.83 1.88
CA TYR A 27 -6.83 -14.28 0.50
C TYR A 27 -5.41 -14.85 0.30
N PRO A 28 -5.12 -16.08 0.76
CA PRO A 28 -3.75 -16.61 0.83
C PRO A 28 -3.18 -17.08 -0.52
N LYS A 29 -3.91 -16.92 -1.64
CA LYS A 29 -3.41 -17.27 -2.98
C LYS A 29 -2.37 -16.24 -3.42
N ARG A 30 -1.25 -16.68 -4.01
CA ARG A 30 -0.10 -15.83 -4.39
C ARG A 30 -0.52 -14.59 -5.19
N GLU A 31 -1.39 -14.75 -6.17
CA GLU A 31 -1.88 -13.65 -7.02
C GLU A 31 -2.69 -12.63 -6.21
N ARG A 32 -3.43 -13.10 -5.20
CA ARG A 32 -4.21 -12.25 -4.29
C ARG A 32 -3.35 -11.57 -3.25
N ILE A 33 -2.26 -12.21 -2.81
CA ILE A 33 -1.26 -11.60 -1.92
C ILE A 33 -0.60 -10.41 -2.63
N SER A 34 -0.23 -10.56 -3.90
CA SER A 34 0.32 -9.45 -4.68
C SER A 34 -0.65 -8.27 -4.72
N ALA A 35 -1.92 -8.51 -5.07
CA ALA A 35 -2.95 -7.47 -5.10
C ALA A 35 -3.18 -6.82 -3.72
N ALA A 36 -3.12 -7.60 -2.63
CA ALA A 36 -3.25 -7.09 -1.27
C ALA A 36 -2.09 -6.16 -0.89
N ILE A 37 -0.86 -6.47 -1.30
CA ILE A 37 0.33 -5.65 -1.06
C ILE A 37 0.25 -4.36 -1.88
N GLU A 38 -0.12 -4.44 -3.16
CA GLU A 38 -0.34 -3.25 -4.01
C GLU A 38 -1.39 -2.32 -3.42
N LEU A 39 -2.54 -2.86 -2.98
CA LEU A 39 -3.59 -2.07 -2.37
C LEU A 39 -3.14 -1.43 -1.04
N ALA A 40 -2.29 -2.11 -0.26
CA ALA A 40 -1.71 -1.56 0.96
C ALA A 40 -0.71 -0.43 0.69
N MET A 41 0.12 -0.52 -0.36
CA MET A 41 1.01 0.58 -0.77
C MET A 41 0.23 1.78 -1.26
N PHE A 42 -0.83 1.55 -2.06
CA PHE A 42 -1.75 2.60 -2.45
C PHE A 42 -2.37 3.29 -1.24
N SER A 43 -2.95 2.50 -0.33
CA SER A 43 -3.60 3.01 0.89
C SER A 43 -2.62 3.74 1.81
N TRP A 44 -1.35 3.31 1.83
CA TRP A 44 -0.30 4.01 2.55
C TRP A 44 -0.10 5.43 2.02
N ASN A 45 0.09 5.60 0.71
CA ASN A 45 0.25 6.91 0.10
C ASN A 45 -1.02 7.76 0.24
N ALA A 46 -2.20 7.17 -0.01
CA ALA A 46 -3.48 7.87 0.15
C ALA A 46 -3.71 8.36 1.59
N SER A 47 -3.17 7.67 2.61
CA SER A 47 -3.27 8.11 4.00
C SER A 47 -2.51 9.40 4.32
N LEU A 48 -1.57 9.79 3.46
CA LEU A 48 -0.67 10.94 3.61
C LEU A 48 -1.13 12.17 2.84
N ILE A 49 -2.12 12.02 1.96
CA ILE A 49 -2.53 13.07 1.04
C ILE A 49 -3.87 13.65 1.52
N THR A 50 -3.98 14.98 1.55
CA THR A 50 -5.21 15.66 1.95
C THR A 50 -6.30 15.41 0.91
N GLU A 51 -7.58 15.46 1.33
CA GLU A 51 -8.74 14.98 0.56
C GLU A 51 -8.87 15.53 -0.88
N ILE A 52 -8.21 16.65 -1.20
CA ILE A 52 -8.23 17.30 -2.51
C ILE A 52 -7.62 16.41 -3.62
N ASP A 53 -6.59 15.59 -3.33
CA ASP A 53 -6.02 14.68 -4.34
C ASP A 53 -6.53 13.24 -4.20
N ARG A 54 -7.35 12.96 -3.18
CA ARG A 54 -7.83 11.60 -2.90
C ARG A 54 -8.73 11.08 -4.02
N GLU A 55 -9.63 11.90 -4.54
CA GLU A 55 -10.52 11.52 -5.65
C GLU A 55 -9.74 11.20 -6.92
N GLU A 56 -8.68 11.95 -7.23
CA GLU A 56 -7.82 11.71 -8.38
C GLU A 56 -7.03 10.41 -8.21
N ILE A 57 -6.53 10.14 -7.01
CA ILE A 57 -5.81 8.93 -6.66
C ILE A 57 -6.74 7.70 -6.71
N GLU A 58 -7.98 7.81 -6.22
CA GLU A 58 -9.00 6.76 -6.33
C GLU A 58 -9.41 6.50 -7.79
N LYS A 59 -9.55 7.54 -8.60
CA LYS A 59 -9.77 7.42 -10.04
C LYS A 59 -8.62 6.69 -10.73
N ASN A 60 -7.38 7.09 -10.46
CA ASN A 60 -6.18 6.45 -11.01
C ASN A 60 -6.08 4.98 -10.59
N LEU A 61 -6.48 4.64 -9.36
CA LEU A 61 -6.55 3.25 -8.92
C LEU A 61 -7.54 2.44 -9.75
N ILE A 62 -8.75 2.95 -9.95
CA ILE A 62 -9.79 2.28 -10.77
C ILE A 62 -9.30 2.11 -12.21
N GLU A 63 -8.65 3.12 -12.79
CA GLU A 63 -8.08 3.06 -14.13
C GLU A 63 -6.90 2.09 -14.25
N SER A 64 -6.12 1.90 -13.18
CA SER A 64 -4.99 0.97 -13.15
C SER A 64 -5.38 -0.51 -12.97
N MET A 65 -6.64 -0.77 -12.60
CA MET A 65 -7.11 -2.14 -12.38
C MET A 65 -7.32 -2.89 -13.69
N PRO A 66 -6.88 -4.16 -13.77
CA PRO A 66 -7.06 -4.96 -14.98
C PRO A 66 -8.53 -5.32 -15.20
N GLY A 67 -9.08 -4.92 -16.35
CA GLY A 67 -10.44 -5.26 -16.79
C GLY A 67 -11.51 -4.26 -16.36
N LYS A 68 -12.74 -4.42 -16.87
CA LYS A 68 -13.88 -3.60 -16.47
C LYS A 68 -14.45 -4.15 -15.16
N LEU A 69 -14.05 -3.57 -14.03
CA LEU A 69 -14.70 -3.84 -12.76
C LEU A 69 -16.14 -3.30 -12.77
N ASN A 70 -17.06 -4.04 -12.15
CA ASN A 70 -18.40 -3.56 -11.93
C ASN A 70 -18.47 -2.64 -10.69
N ALA A 71 -19.59 -1.93 -10.52
CA ALA A 71 -19.77 -0.98 -9.41
C ALA A 71 -19.61 -1.62 -8.02
N THR A 72 -20.04 -2.87 -7.85
CA THR A 72 -19.89 -3.60 -6.58
C THR A 72 -18.43 -3.91 -6.28
N GLU A 73 -17.65 -4.28 -7.29
CA GLU A 73 -16.21 -4.56 -7.14
C GLU A 73 -15.42 -3.29 -6.83
N ILE A 74 -15.77 -2.17 -7.46
CA ILE A 74 -15.21 -0.85 -7.16
C ILE A 74 -15.51 -0.47 -5.70
N ALA A 75 -16.79 -0.56 -5.28
CA ALA A 75 -17.20 -0.23 -3.91
C ALA A 75 -16.49 -1.10 -2.87
N ALA A 76 -16.38 -2.41 -3.12
CA ALA A 76 -15.65 -3.32 -2.24
C ALA A 76 -14.16 -2.95 -2.14
N THR A 77 -13.55 -2.50 -3.24
CA THR A 77 -12.14 -2.09 -3.24
C THR A 77 -11.93 -0.79 -2.49
N MET A 78 -12.80 0.22 -2.67
CA MET A 78 -12.75 1.46 -1.89
C MET A 78 -12.91 1.20 -0.39
N GLN A 79 -13.83 0.31 -0.01
CA GLN A 79 -13.99 -0.10 1.38
C GLN A 79 -12.72 -0.74 1.94
N GLN A 80 -12.03 -1.56 1.14
CA GLN A 80 -10.75 -2.17 1.55
C GLN A 80 -9.66 -1.08 1.72
N THR A 81 -9.60 -0.11 0.82
CA THR A 81 -8.70 1.04 0.90
C THR A 81 -8.92 1.82 2.21
N ASP A 82 -10.16 2.17 2.56
CA ASP A 82 -10.49 2.88 3.80
C ASP A 82 -10.00 2.14 5.04
N ILE A 83 -10.21 0.82 5.07
CA ILE A 83 -9.76 -0.04 6.17
C ILE A 83 -8.23 -0.01 6.29
N LEU A 84 -7.51 -0.07 5.18
CA LEU A 84 -6.05 -0.04 5.18
C LEU A 84 -5.48 1.33 5.51
N ILE A 85 -6.12 2.43 5.05
CA ILE A 85 -5.77 3.80 5.45
C ILE A 85 -5.90 3.96 6.96
N LYS A 86 -7.04 3.54 7.52
CA LYS A 86 -7.27 3.60 8.97
C LYS A 86 -6.21 2.80 9.72
N ARG A 87 -5.93 1.58 9.27
CA ARG A 87 -4.90 0.71 9.86
C ARG A 87 -3.50 1.31 9.78
N LYS A 88 -3.13 1.95 8.67
CA LYS A 88 -1.86 2.68 8.56
C LYS A 88 -1.80 3.77 9.62
N LYS A 89 -2.83 4.61 9.73
CA LYS A 89 -2.90 5.70 10.71
C LYS A 89 -2.86 5.20 12.17
N GLU A 90 -3.44 4.04 12.45
CA GLU A 90 -3.38 3.41 13.78
C GLU A 90 -1.99 2.83 14.11
N LEU A 91 -1.35 2.13 13.17
CA LEU A 91 -0.06 1.46 13.41
C LEU A 91 1.14 2.41 13.29
N TYR A 92 1.07 3.39 12.40
CA TYR A 92 2.17 4.26 11.99
C TYR A 92 1.69 5.71 11.80
N PRO A 93 1.16 6.36 12.86
CA PRO A 93 0.60 7.71 12.79
C PRO A 93 1.63 8.77 12.37
N GLU A 94 2.88 8.61 12.80
CA GLU A 94 3.96 9.60 12.63
C GLU A 94 4.84 9.35 11.39
N VAL A 95 4.51 8.35 10.58
CA VAL A 95 5.34 7.99 9.41
C VAL A 95 4.78 8.64 8.16
N ASP A 96 5.49 9.63 7.64
CA ASP A 96 5.14 10.56 6.57
C ASP A 96 5.98 10.35 5.30
N TYR A 97 6.26 9.10 4.95
CA TYR A 97 7.08 8.74 3.79
C TYR A 97 6.22 8.18 2.67
N LEU A 98 6.22 8.83 1.50
CA LEU A 98 5.55 8.36 0.30
C LEU A 98 6.38 7.27 -0.39
N ILE A 99 5.71 6.22 -0.86
CA ILE A 99 6.31 5.18 -1.70
C ILE A 99 6.31 5.67 -3.15
N VAL A 100 7.50 5.71 -3.76
CA VAL A 100 7.67 6.19 -5.15
C VAL A 100 7.99 5.07 -6.14
N ASN A 101 8.53 3.95 -5.65
CA ASN A 101 8.84 2.78 -6.45
C ASN A 101 8.97 1.55 -5.54
N HIS A 102 8.71 0.36 -6.08
CA HIS A 102 8.83 -0.89 -5.36
C HIS A 102 9.26 -2.04 -6.26
N SER A 103 9.78 -3.10 -5.63
CA SER A 103 9.90 -4.42 -6.24
C SER A 103 9.35 -5.48 -5.29
N LEU A 104 8.48 -6.33 -5.84
CA LEU A 104 7.86 -7.44 -5.13
C LEU A 104 8.28 -8.74 -5.80
N SER A 105 8.86 -9.64 -5.02
CA SER A 105 9.20 -10.99 -5.48
C SER A 105 8.66 -12.05 -4.54
N PHE A 106 8.36 -13.20 -5.13
CA PHE A 106 7.89 -14.39 -4.45
C PHE A 106 8.85 -15.53 -4.79
N GLU A 107 9.49 -16.07 -3.77
CA GLU A 107 10.35 -17.24 -3.91
C GLU A 107 9.52 -18.53 -3.83
N ASP A 108 10.02 -19.62 -4.43
CA ASP A 108 9.37 -20.94 -4.37
C ASP A 108 9.26 -21.48 -2.94
N SER A 109 10.09 -20.98 -2.03
CA SER A 109 10.03 -21.24 -0.59
C SER A 109 8.80 -20.66 0.11
N GLY A 110 8.01 -19.83 -0.59
CA GLY A 110 6.90 -19.07 -0.03
C GLY A 110 7.33 -17.75 0.62
N ARG A 111 8.63 -17.40 0.59
CA ARG A 111 9.13 -16.11 1.06
C ARG A 111 8.66 -14.99 0.14
N ILE A 112 8.14 -13.92 0.75
CA ILE A 112 7.78 -12.68 0.09
C ILE A 112 8.86 -11.65 0.40
N THR A 113 9.46 -11.06 -0.63
CA THR A 113 10.41 -9.98 -0.49
C THR A 113 9.85 -8.72 -1.12
N LEU A 114 9.66 -7.68 -0.30
CA LEU A 114 9.25 -6.35 -0.73
C LEU A 114 10.40 -5.36 -0.47
N ASN A 115 10.82 -4.67 -1.53
CA ASN A 115 11.69 -3.50 -1.44
C ASN A 115 10.91 -2.28 -1.89
N VAL A 116 11.09 -1.17 -1.17
CA VAL A 116 10.42 0.10 -1.47
C VAL A 116 11.44 1.21 -1.44
N ASN A 117 11.28 2.15 -2.36
CA ASN A 117 11.96 3.44 -2.34
C ASN A 117 10.95 4.48 -1.90
N THR A 118 11.38 5.38 -1.01
CA THR A 118 10.51 6.36 -0.38
C THR A 118 11.09 7.76 -0.37
N ILE A 119 10.23 8.75 -0.31
CA ILE A 119 10.57 10.16 -0.08
C ILE A 119 9.81 10.65 1.16
N ALA A 120 10.44 11.52 1.97
CA ALA A 120 9.74 12.22 3.04
C ALA A 120 8.77 13.25 2.45
N GLN A 121 7.60 13.40 3.06
CA GLN A 121 6.61 14.41 2.69
C GLN A 121 6.89 15.77 3.34
#